data_AF-A0A519RZ80-F1
#
_entry.id   AF-A0A519RZ80-F1
#
_cell.length_a   1.000
_cell.length_b   1.000
_cell.length_c   1.000
_cell.angle_alpha   90.00
_cell.angle_beta   90.00
_cell.angle_gamma   90.00
#
_symmetry.space_group_name_H-M   'P 1'
#
loop_
_entity.id
_entity.type
_entity.pdbx_description
1 polymer ?
#
loop_
_entity_poly.entity_id
_entity_poly.type
_entity_poly.pdbx_seq_one_letter_code
_entity_poly.pdbx_strand_id
1 'polypeptide(L)'
;KELPHVNVNEGPQILKMSGGVADVDLFCKADIENFKFTKPILNGNIKIKNADITYVPRKMRLVNSALTLSFTETDLHLKNSRFQLGKSIINMNCSIKNFLNLYYSAPEKILVKLNLSSPQLYLNEFMPILGPRSKVTRSKTNGNTVKEFTEQLGTVMEASKMNIQLTVKKAIYKNFIAKDLYANIDLIGDGVILQKVSVSHAGGKLSLTGNIRQMGAQNKFYLKSRISNVNVKEFFYAFDNFGQKSITDKNLRGYLSSTVDVNGSLNNAGSVLSRSIKGIVAFNLRNAALLNFEPLEKAGKFAFANRNFSDIRMQNLDGTFNINGDKIGISPMQINSSVMNMDIKGIYSLGAGTEIELDIPLRNPEKDAGLTENEKKQSRMKGIVLHLKAVDGENGKVKIRWNGGRKAK
;
A
#
# COMPACT_ATOMS: atom_id res chain seq x y z
N LYS A 1 12.68 -9.61 48.36
CA LYS A 1 11.50 -10.50 48.51
C LYS A 1 11.12 -10.95 47.12
N GLU A 2 11.36 -12.21 46.77
CA GLU A 2 10.93 -12.77 45.47
C GLU A 2 9.42 -12.58 45.35
N LEU A 3 8.98 -11.88 44.30
CA LEU A 3 7.57 -11.80 43.96
C LEU A 3 7.19 -13.14 43.32
N PRO A 4 6.22 -13.88 43.88
CA PRO A 4 5.81 -15.16 43.32
C PRO A 4 5.24 -14.97 41.92
N HIS A 5 5.42 -15.98 41.08
CA HIS A 5 4.90 -16.09 39.72
C HIS A 5 3.51 -15.43 39.58
N VAL A 6 3.47 -14.23 39.01
CA VAL A 6 2.21 -13.54 38.75
C VAL A 6 1.54 -14.22 37.55
N ASN A 7 0.80 -15.29 37.83
CA ASN A 7 -0.01 -15.99 36.85
C ASN A 7 -1.32 -15.20 36.64
N VAL A 8 -1.22 -14.06 35.94
CA VAL A 8 -2.39 -13.27 35.54
C VAL A 8 -3.07 -14.02 34.39
N ASN A 9 -3.94 -14.99 34.68
CA ASN A 9 -4.65 -15.76 33.64
C ASN A 9 -6.17 -15.64 33.68
N GLU A 10 -6.76 -14.85 34.59
CA GLU A 10 -8.22 -14.73 34.70
C GLU A 10 -8.71 -13.31 34.41
N GLY A 11 -9.09 -13.07 33.15
CA GLY A 11 -9.77 -11.85 32.71
C GLY A 11 -9.64 -11.61 31.19
N PRO A 12 -10.47 -10.72 30.61
CA PRO A 12 -10.28 -10.25 29.25
C PRO A 12 -8.94 -9.50 29.14
N GLN A 13 -7.91 -10.15 28.58
CA GLN A 13 -6.56 -9.61 28.48
C GLN A 13 -6.29 -9.09 27.07
N ILE A 14 -5.73 -7.88 26.96
CA ILE A 14 -5.23 -7.35 25.67
C ILE A 14 -3.93 -8.08 25.27
N LEU A 15 -3.11 -8.45 26.25
CA LEU A 15 -1.86 -9.19 26.09
C LEU A 15 -1.85 -10.39 27.03
N LYS A 16 -1.59 -11.59 26.49
CA LYS A 16 -1.38 -12.82 27.26
C LYS A 16 0.06 -13.26 27.13
N MET A 17 0.77 -13.45 28.24
CA MET A 17 2.12 -14.02 28.24
C MET A 17 2.05 -15.51 28.60
N SER A 18 2.65 -16.37 27.79
CA SER A 18 2.66 -17.84 28.02
C SER A 18 4.03 -18.41 28.36
N GLY A 19 5.07 -17.57 28.41
CA GLY A 19 6.43 -17.93 28.78
C GLY A 19 7.32 -16.70 28.89
N GLY A 20 8.54 -16.88 29.42
CA GLY A 20 9.55 -15.84 29.60
C GLY A 20 9.86 -15.51 31.06
N VAL A 21 10.87 -14.66 31.26
CA VAL A 21 11.30 -14.17 32.57
C VAL A 21 11.19 -12.66 32.60
N ALA A 22 10.71 -12.10 33.71
CA ALA A 22 10.63 -10.66 33.94
C ALA A 22 11.46 -10.29 35.18
N ASP A 23 12.52 -9.51 34.97
CA ASP A 23 13.28 -8.88 36.05
C ASP A 23 12.65 -7.51 36.32
N VAL A 24 12.08 -7.33 37.53
CA VAL A 24 11.36 -6.12 37.91
C VAL A 24 12.16 -5.36 38.97
N ASP A 25 12.58 -4.15 38.63
CA ASP A 25 13.21 -3.20 39.54
C ASP A 25 12.43 -1.89 39.46
N LEU A 26 11.44 -1.72 40.35
CA LEU A 26 10.52 -0.59 40.32
C LEU A 26 10.39 0.03 41.71
N PHE A 27 10.51 1.35 41.73
CA PHE A 27 10.07 2.21 42.80
C PHE A 27 8.70 2.80 42.45
N CYS A 28 7.74 2.69 43.38
CA CYS A 28 6.41 3.25 43.24
C CYS A 28 6.08 4.09 44.47
N LYS A 29 5.64 5.32 44.26
CA LYS A 29 5.04 6.18 45.29
C LYS A 29 3.68 6.63 44.78
N ALA A 30 2.61 6.37 45.52
CA ALA A 30 1.26 6.73 45.12
C ALA A 30 0.44 7.13 46.34
N ASP A 31 -0.42 8.13 46.16
CA ASP A 31 -1.45 8.46 47.13
C ASP A 31 -2.62 7.48 46.96
N ILE A 32 -3.33 7.18 48.04
CA ILE A 32 -4.49 6.28 48.03
C ILE A 32 -5.71 7.08 48.47
N GLU A 33 -6.66 7.26 47.57
CA GLU A 33 -7.97 7.85 47.86
C GLU A 33 -9.07 6.85 47.50
N ASN A 34 -10.04 6.63 48.39
CA ASN A 34 -11.13 5.66 48.19
C ASN A 34 -10.66 4.27 47.73
N PHE A 35 -9.55 3.78 48.31
CA PHE A 35 -8.91 2.50 47.95
C PHE A 35 -8.40 2.43 46.50
N LYS A 36 -8.17 3.57 45.84
CA LYS A 36 -7.58 3.66 44.49
C LYS A 36 -6.31 4.51 44.49
N PHE A 37 -5.33 4.09 43.69
CA PHE A 37 -4.12 4.89 43.48
C PHE A 37 -4.46 6.17 42.73
N THR A 38 -4.10 7.31 43.30
CA THR A 38 -4.19 8.62 42.65
C THR A 38 -2.79 9.04 42.19
N LYS A 39 -2.59 9.12 40.87
CA LYS A 39 -1.36 9.62 40.20
C LYS A 39 -0.04 9.00 40.74
N PRO A 40 0.17 7.68 40.58
CA PRO A 40 1.41 7.04 41.00
C PRO A 40 2.64 7.64 40.29
N ILE A 41 3.71 7.88 41.05
CA ILE A 41 5.07 8.11 40.56
C ILE A 41 5.73 6.73 40.42
N LEU A 42 6.15 6.39 39.21
CA LEU A 42 6.86 5.15 38.90
C LEU A 42 8.26 5.48 38.40
N ASN A 43 9.27 4.83 38.96
CA ASN A 43 10.65 4.93 38.48
C ASN A 43 11.29 3.54 38.49
N GLY A 44 12.06 3.22 37.46
CA GLY A 44 12.79 1.96 37.37
C GLY A 44 12.54 1.21 36.06
N ASN A 45 12.94 -0.07 36.03
CA ASN A 45 12.94 -0.87 34.81
C ASN A 45 12.25 -2.22 35.02
N ILE A 46 11.52 -2.65 33.99
CA ILE A 46 11.04 -4.02 33.83
C ILE A 46 11.74 -4.61 32.61
N LYS A 47 12.59 -5.63 32.81
CA LYS A 47 13.28 -6.33 31.72
C LYS A 47 12.62 -7.67 31.48
N ILE A 48 12.08 -7.87 30.29
CA ILE A 48 11.44 -9.12 29.86
C ILE A 48 12.36 -9.82 28.86
N LYS A 49 12.59 -11.12 29.05
CA LYS A 49 13.42 -11.96 28.18
C LYS A 49 12.69 -13.25 27.82
N ASN A 50 12.95 -13.74 26.60
CA ASN A 50 12.45 -15.02 26.08
C ASN A 50 10.94 -15.19 26.24
N ALA A 51 10.17 -14.12 26.05
CA ALA A 51 8.74 -14.11 26.27
C ALA A 51 7.93 -14.46 25.02
N ASP A 52 6.92 -15.30 25.24
CA ASP A 52 5.87 -15.55 24.27
C ASP A 52 4.65 -14.69 24.65
N ILE A 53 4.32 -13.73 23.79
CA ILE A 53 3.28 -12.71 24.01
C ILE A 53 2.21 -12.85 22.94
N THR A 54 0.96 -13.03 23.35
CA THR A 54 -0.20 -13.05 22.45
C THR A 54 -0.99 -11.77 22.60
N TYR A 55 -1.10 -10.99 21.53
CA TYR A 55 -2.05 -9.88 21.43
C TYR A 55 -3.42 -10.43 21.03
N VAL A 56 -4.26 -10.61 22.05
CA VAL A 56 -5.55 -11.33 21.96
C VAL A 56 -6.51 -10.69 20.97
N PRO A 57 -6.72 -9.35 20.92
CA PRO A 57 -7.73 -8.74 20.06
C PRO A 57 -7.54 -8.99 18.56
N ARG A 58 -6.33 -9.39 18.13
CA ARG A 58 -6.02 -9.73 16.73
C ARG A 58 -5.34 -11.09 16.59
N LYS A 59 -5.36 -11.93 17.66
CA LYS A 59 -4.76 -13.27 17.71
C LYS A 59 -3.29 -13.29 17.22
N MET A 60 -2.50 -12.27 17.55
CA MET A 60 -1.12 -12.18 17.09
C MET A 60 -0.18 -12.78 18.13
N ARG A 61 0.57 -13.81 17.75
CA ARG A 61 1.56 -14.45 18.63
C ARG A 61 2.96 -13.94 18.30
N LEU A 62 3.55 -13.22 19.26
CA LEU A 62 4.92 -12.76 19.26
C LEU A 62 5.75 -13.76 20.07
N VAL A 63 6.76 -14.37 19.47
CA VAL A 63 7.63 -15.35 20.13
C VAL A 63 9.02 -14.79 20.33
N ASN A 64 9.79 -15.41 21.23
CA ASN A 64 11.18 -15.03 21.52
C ASN A 64 11.34 -13.52 21.76
N SER A 65 10.37 -12.94 22.48
CA SER A 65 10.29 -11.50 22.69
C SER A 65 11.22 -11.10 23.82
N ALA A 66 11.94 -10.00 23.62
CA ALA A 66 12.73 -9.35 24.66
C ALA A 66 12.40 -7.87 24.65
N LEU A 67 12.27 -7.24 25.81
CA LEU A 67 12.03 -5.81 25.92
C LEU A 67 12.42 -5.26 27.28
N THR A 68 12.72 -3.96 27.35
CA THR A 68 12.90 -3.23 28.60
C THR A 68 11.91 -2.07 28.65
N LEU A 69 10.97 -2.11 29.59
CA LEU A 69 10.16 -0.95 29.97
C LEU A 69 10.97 -0.15 30.99
N SER A 70 11.09 1.15 30.77
CA SER A 70 11.82 2.07 31.63
C SER A 70 10.89 3.21 31.98
N PHE A 71 10.46 3.22 33.24
CA PHE A 71 9.66 4.29 33.82
C PHE A 71 10.62 5.29 34.43
N THR A 72 10.45 6.55 34.06
CA THR A 72 11.06 7.69 34.76
C THR A 72 9.95 8.43 35.47
N GLU A 73 10.28 9.41 36.32
CA GLU A 73 9.30 10.16 37.13
C GLU A 73 8.06 10.62 36.34
N THR A 74 8.20 10.92 35.05
CA THR A 74 7.09 11.33 34.18
C THR A 74 6.98 10.54 32.86
N ASP A 75 8.09 10.07 32.28
CA ASP A 75 8.10 9.46 30.94
C ASP A 75 8.15 7.92 30.99
N LEU A 76 7.60 7.29 29.95
CA LEU A 76 7.73 5.86 29.70
C LEU A 76 8.56 5.62 28.42
N HIS A 77 9.59 4.80 28.54
CA HIS A 77 10.36 4.32 27.40
C HIS A 77 10.30 2.80 27.28
N LEU A 78 10.26 2.32 26.04
CA LEU A 78 10.43 0.93 25.69
C LEU A 78 11.71 0.82 24.85
N LYS A 79 12.71 0.12 25.38
CA LYS A 79 14.06 0.03 24.81
C LYS A 79 14.46 -1.43 24.63
N ASN A 80 15.45 -1.67 23.77
CA ASN A 80 16.02 -2.99 23.51
C ASN A 80 14.96 -4.03 23.14
N SER A 81 13.89 -3.59 22.48
CA SER A 81 12.74 -4.44 22.23
C SER A 81 12.91 -5.17 20.92
N ARG A 82 12.75 -6.49 20.97
CA ARG A 82 12.78 -7.40 19.82
C ARG A 82 11.56 -8.31 19.93
N PHE A 83 10.83 -8.43 18.84
CA PHE A 83 9.69 -9.32 18.71
C PHE A 83 9.86 -10.15 17.44
N GLN A 84 9.42 -11.42 17.48
CA GLN A 84 9.29 -12.24 16.29
C GLN A 84 7.81 -12.56 16.06
N LEU A 85 7.28 -12.15 14.92
CA LEU A 85 5.94 -12.52 14.45
C LEU A 85 6.12 -13.38 13.22
N GLY A 86 5.81 -14.68 13.31
CA GLY A 86 6.04 -15.62 12.21
C GLY A 86 7.50 -15.60 11.75
N LYS A 87 7.72 -15.17 10.50
CA LYS A 87 9.05 -15.03 9.88
C LYS A 87 9.64 -13.62 10.01
N SER A 88 8.85 -12.66 10.48
CA SER A 88 9.28 -11.28 10.66
C SER A 88 9.93 -11.05 12.02
N ILE A 89 11.07 -10.36 12.01
CA ILE A 89 11.75 -9.88 13.22
C ILE A 89 11.58 -8.37 13.27
N ILE A 90 11.10 -7.84 14.38
CA ILE A 90 10.89 -6.41 14.59
C ILE A 90 11.69 -5.96 15.80
N ASN A 91 12.57 -4.99 15.60
CA ASN A 91 13.13 -4.23 16.70
C ASN A 91 12.30 -2.96 16.88
N MET A 92 12.00 -2.61 18.13
CA MET A 92 11.09 -1.53 18.46
C MET A 92 11.62 -0.70 19.61
N ASN A 93 11.60 0.62 19.43
CA ASN A 93 11.79 1.58 20.51
C ASN A 93 10.55 2.47 20.59
N CYS A 94 10.03 2.68 21.80
CA CYS A 94 8.89 3.56 22.06
C CYS A 94 9.27 4.62 23.09
N SER A 95 8.75 5.83 22.93
CA SER A 95 8.84 6.89 23.92
C SER A 95 7.49 7.57 24.07
N ILE A 96 7.05 7.71 25.31
CA ILE A 96 5.83 8.41 25.68
C ILE A 96 6.17 9.42 26.78
N LYS A 97 6.05 10.71 26.46
CA LYS A 97 6.33 11.76 27.43
C LYS A 97 5.15 11.99 28.36
N ASN A 98 5.42 12.34 29.61
CA ASN A 98 4.42 12.63 30.62
C ASN A 98 3.34 11.53 30.73
N PHE A 99 3.76 10.27 30.54
CA PHE A 99 2.88 9.12 30.45
C PHE A 99 2.00 9.00 31.69
N LEU A 100 2.59 9.04 32.89
CA LEU A 100 1.85 8.81 34.13
C LEU A 100 0.77 9.86 34.36
N ASN A 101 1.06 11.14 34.11
CA ASN A 101 0.06 12.19 34.26
C ASN A 101 -1.07 12.04 33.22
N LEU A 102 -0.70 11.91 31.94
CA LEU A 102 -1.67 11.91 30.85
C LEU A 102 -2.52 10.64 30.78
N TYR A 103 -1.97 9.50 31.20
CA TYR A 103 -2.69 8.21 31.25
C TYR A 103 -3.96 8.28 32.13
N TYR A 104 -3.91 9.06 33.21
CA TYR A 104 -5.06 9.24 34.11
C TYR A 104 -5.88 10.50 33.83
N SER A 105 -5.28 11.59 33.37
CA SER A 105 -5.97 12.89 33.28
C SER A 105 -6.44 13.28 31.88
N ALA A 106 -5.66 12.95 30.84
CA ALA A 106 -5.88 13.46 29.48
C ALA A 106 -5.24 12.54 28.41
N PRO A 107 -5.76 11.32 28.21
CA PRO A 107 -5.17 10.34 27.31
C PRO A 107 -5.04 10.83 25.84
N GLU A 108 -5.92 11.73 25.42
CA GLU A 108 -5.92 12.35 24.08
C GLU A 108 -4.71 13.25 23.81
N LYS A 109 -4.00 13.69 24.86
CA LYS A 109 -2.77 14.48 24.77
C LYS A 109 -1.51 13.61 24.68
N ILE A 110 -1.64 12.28 24.84
CA ILE A 110 -0.51 11.36 24.74
C ILE A 110 0.01 11.32 23.30
N LEU A 111 1.31 11.57 23.16
CA LEU A 111 2.06 11.40 21.91
C LEU A 111 3.00 10.20 22.03
N VAL A 112 2.68 9.14 21.31
CA VAL A 112 3.51 7.93 21.23
C VAL A 112 4.47 8.07 20.06
N LYS A 113 5.79 8.03 20.33
CA LYS A 113 6.82 7.98 19.28
C LYS A 113 7.34 6.55 19.17
N LEU A 114 7.12 5.94 18.01
CA LEU A 114 7.47 4.55 17.74
C LEU A 114 8.51 4.48 16.62
N ASN A 115 9.68 3.92 16.92
CA ASN A 115 10.72 3.62 15.94
C ASN A 115 10.82 2.11 15.77
N LEU A 116 10.48 1.63 14.58
CA LEU A 116 10.48 0.23 14.20
C LEU A 116 11.57 -0.03 13.17
N SER A 117 12.30 -1.12 13.34
CA SER A 117 13.23 -1.60 12.32
C SER A 117 13.16 -3.10 12.12
N SER A 118 13.41 -3.56 10.90
CA SER A 118 13.40 -4.99 10.59
C SER A 118 14.41 -5.34 9.49
N PRO A 119 15.17 -6.44 9.62
CA PRO A 119 15.94 -6.95 8.50
C PRO A 119 15.03 -7.50 7.40
N GLN A 120 13.89 -8.10 7.76
CA GLN A 120 12.93 -8.65 6.82
C GLN A 120 11.52 -8.65 7.42
N LEU A 121 10.57 -8.09 6.68
CA LEU A 121 9.17 -7.97 7.09
C LEU A 121 8.24 -8.61 6.05
N TYR A 122 7.42 -9.56 6.48
CA TYR A 122 6.35 -10.15 5.68
C TYR A 122 5.05 -9.40 5.97
N LEU A 123 4.63 -8.52 5.06
CA LEU A 123 3.53 -7.59 5.29
C LEU A 123 2.18 -8.29 5.51
N ASN A 124 2.01 -9.49 4.94
CA ASN A 124 0.82 -10.30 5.13
C ASN A 124 0.61 -10.74 6.59
N GLU A 125 1.68 -10.89 7.37
CA GLU A 125 1.61 -11.23 8.80
C GLU A 125 1.00 -10.10 9.64
N PHE A 126 0.99 -8.87 9.11
CA PHE A 126 0.47 -7.67 9.79
C PHE A 126 -0.92 -7.26 9.31
N MET A 127 -1.50 -7.95 8.33
CA MET A 127 -2.89 -7.70 7.89
C MET A 127 -3.91 -7.78 9.05
N PRO A 128 -3.75 -8.66 10.06
CA PRO A 128 -4.63 -8.63 11.23
C PRO A 128 -4.64 -7.29 11.97
N ILE A 129 -3.58 -6.47 11.90
CA ILE A 129 -3.47 -5.09 12.45
C ILE A 129 -4.39 -4.09 11.74
N LEU A 130 -4.84 -4.41 10.53
CA LEU A 130 -5.70 -3.51 9.76
C LEU A 130 -7.20 -3.82 9.92
N GLY A 131 -7.57 -4.99 10.45
CA GLY A 131 -8.97 -5.37 10.68
C GLY A 131 -9.63 -4.63 11.86
N PRO A 132 -10.97 -4.65 11.97
CA PRO A 132 -11.67 -4.13 13.14
C PRO A 132 -11.26 -4.90 14.39
N ARG A 133 -11.04 -4.18 15.50
CA ARG A 133 -10.73 -4.80 16.81
C ARG A 133 -11.95 -5.61 17.25
N SER A 134 -11.79 -6.92 17.48
CA SER A 134 -12.88 -7.68 18.10
C SER A 134 -13.12 -7.09 19.49
N LYS A 135 -14.36 -6.61 19.75
CA LYS A 135 -14.75 -6.17 21.10
C LYS A 135 -14.61 -7.38 22.02
N VAL A 136 -13.66 -7.33 22.94
CA VAL A 136 -13.54 -8.37 23.96
C VAL A 136 -14.82 -8.33 24.79
N THR A 137 -15.56 -9.43 24.82
CA THR A 137 -16.90 -9.51 25.41
C THR A 137 -16.87 -9.07 26.87
N ARG A 138 -17.69 -8.06 27.21
CA ARG A 138 -17.87 -7.59 28.58
C ARG A 138 -18.56 -8.66 29.42
N SER A 139 -17.80 -9.48 30.15
CA SER A 139 -18.37 -10.25 31.26
C SER A 139 -18.64 -9.30 32.43
N LYS A 140 -19.86 -9.29 32.95
CA LYS A 140 -20.20 -8.65 34.23
C LYS A 140 -19.71 -9.56 35.35
N THR A 141 -18.54 -9.27 35.89
CA THR A 141 -18.06 -9.86 37.14
C THR A 141 -17.33 -8.77 37.92
N ASN A 142 -17.65 -8.67 39.21
CA ASN A 142 -17.19 -7.62 40.12
C ASN A 142 -15.66 -7.67 40.33
N GLY A 143 -15.00 -6.51 40.26
CA GLY A 143 -13.88 -6.21 41.16
C GLY A 143 -12.46 -6.69 40.85
N ASN A 144 -12.06 -6.97 39.59
CA ASN A 144 -10.65 -7.29 39.29
C ASN A 144 -9.89 -6.06 38.76
N THR A 145 -8.95 -5.51 39.54
CA THR A 145 -8.08 -4.35 39.23
C THR A 145 -7.33 -4.47 37.89
N VAL A 146 -6.97 -5.69 37.48
CA VAL A 146 -6.31 -5.97 36.18
C VAL A 146 -7.23 -5.67 35.00
N LYS A 147 -8.54 -5.88 35.15
CA LYS A 147 -9.53 -5.61 34.11
C LYS A 147 -9.70 -4.11 33.89
N GLU A 148 -9.82 -3.33 34.97
CA GLU A 148 -9.89 -1.86 34.90
C GLU A 148 -8.64 -1.28 34.24
N PHE A 149 -7.45 -1.77 34.60
CA PHE A 149 -6.19 -1.36 33.96
C PHE A 149 -6.15 -1.69 32.46
N THR A 150 -6.60 -2.88 32.08
CA THR A 150 -6.62 -3.33 30.68
C THR A 150 -7.62 -2.51 29.84
N GLU A 151 -8.81 -2.23 30.39
CA GLU A 151 -9.80 -1.36 29.75
C GLU A 151 -9.27 0.06 29.57
N GLN A 152 -8.65 0.64 30.61
CA GLN A 152 -8.04 1.97 30.55
C GLN A 152 -6.88 2.03 29.53
N LEU A 153 -6.03 1.01 29.45
CA LEU A 153 -4.98 0.92 28.43
C LEU A 153 -5.59 0.90 27.02
N GLY A 154 -6.69 0.16 26.83
CA GLY A 154 -7.44 0.17 25.57
C GLY A 154 -7.91 1.58 25.18
N THR A 155 -8.55 2.29 26.13
CA THR A 155 -9.01 3.68 25.95
C THR A 155 -7.85 4.63 25.64
N VAL A 156 -6.73 4.51 26.34
CA VAL A 156 -5.55 5.35 26.11
C VAL A 156 -4.97 5.12 24.73
N MET A 157 -4.85 3.86 24.29
CA MET A 157 -4.37 3.54 22.94
C MET A 157 -5.28 4.14 21.86
N GLU A 158 -6.60 4.16 22.08
CA GLU A 158 -7.59 4.71 21.14
C GLU A 158 -7.59 6.24 21.11
N ALA A 159 -7.37 6.90 22.25
CA ALA A 159 -7.34 8.37 22.35
C ALA A 159 -5.99 8.97 21.94
N SER A 160 -4.89 8.25 22.15
CA SER A 160 -3.53 8.76 21.91
C SER A 160 -3.22 8.99 20.43
N LYS A 161 -2.30 9.91 20.16
CA LYS A 161 -1.72 10.09 18.81
C LYS A 161 -0.41 9.34 18.73
N MET A 162 -0.16 8.68 17.60
CA MET A 162 1.07 7.91 17.40
C MET A 162 1.81 8.39 16.15
N ASN A 163 3.11 8.63 16.26
CA ASN A 163 4.01 8.76 15.13
C ASN A 163 4.86 7.49 15.02
N ILE A 164 4.80 6.83 13.87
CA ILE A 164 5.46 5.56 13.59
C ILE A 164 6.48 5.78 12.47
N GLN A 165 7.75 5.57 12.79
CA GLN A 165 8.83 5.49 11.82
C GLN A 165 9.24 4.03 11.65
N LEU A 166 9.16 3.52 10.43
CA LEU A 166 9.46 2.13 10.09
C LEU A 166 10.59 2.08 9.07
N THR A 167 11.65 1.33 9.36
CA THR A 167 12.77 1.07 8.44
C THR A 167 12.98 -0.43 8.26
N VAL A 168 12.82 -0.94 7.04
CA VAL A 168 12.95 -2.37 6.74
C VAL A 168 13.88 -2.61 5.57
N LYS A 169 14.88 -3.48 5.72
CA LYS A 169 15.81 -3.80 4.63
C LYS A 169 15.14 -4.55 3.48
N LYS A 170 14.22 -5.47 3.78
CA LYS A 170 13.45 -6.25 2.79
C LYS A 170 11.98 -6.43 3.22
N ALA A 171 11.05 -5.90 2.44
CA ALA A 171 9.61 -6.07 2.64
C ALA A 171 9.04 -7.03 1.59
N ILE A 172 8.19 -7.96 2.02
CA ILE A 172 7.64 -9.01 1.17
C ILE A 172 6.12 -9.05 1.33
N TYR A 173 5.39 -9.01 0.21
CA TYR A 173 3.96 -9.20 0.16
C TYR A 173 3.57 -9.93 -1.12
N LYS A 174 3.22 -11.22 -1.03
CA LYS A 174 2.97 -12.06 -2.21
C LYS A 174 4.17 -11.97 -3.18
N ASN A 175 3.93 -11.58 -4.44
CA ASN A 175 4.96 -11.40 -5.47
C ASN A 175 5.71 -10.06 -5.35
N PHE A 176 5.22 -9.13 -4.54
CA PHE A 176 5.86 -7.84 -4.32
C PHE A 176 7.02 -7.99 -3.32
N ILE A 177 8.23 -7.78 -3.82
CA ILE A 177 9.45 -7.77 -3.02
C ILE A 177 10.11 -6.40 -3.17
N ALA A 178 10.24 -5.68 -2.06
CA ALA A 178 10.85 -4.37 -1.99
C ALA A 178 12.06 -4.38 -1.06
N LYS A 179 13.03 -3.52 -1.37
CA LYS A 179 14.18 -3.21 -0.51
C LYS A 179 14.05 -1.81 0.06
N ASP A 180 14.74 -1.56 1.17
CA ASP A 180 14.90 -0.22 1.75
C ASP A 180 13.56 0.49 2.00
N LEU A 181 12.60 -0.24 2.56
CA LEU A 181 11.31 0.32 2.95
C LEU A 181 11.54 1.31 4.09
N TYR A 182 11.16 2.55 3.84
CA TYR A 182 11.01 3.59 4.86
C TYR A 182 9.55 4.03 4.90
N ALA A 183 8.98 4.16 6.09
CA ALA A 183 7.66 4.75 6.29
C ALA A 183 7.64 5.69 7.50
N ASN A 184 6.99 6.83 7.35
CA ASN A 184 6.60 7.73 8.44
C ASN A 184 5.07 7.85 8.42
N ILE A 185 4.43 7.43 9.49
CA ILE A 185 2.97 7.25 9.59
C ILE A 185 2.48 7.91 10.86
N ASP A 186 1.45 8.75 10.76
CA ASP A 186 0.73 9.27 11.92
C ASP A 186 -0.62 8.56 12.07
N LEU A 187 -0.93 8.16 13.29
CA LEU A 187 -2.25 7.70 13.72
C LEU A 187 -2.86 8.78 14.62
N ILE A 188 -3.97 9.36 14.19
CA ILE A 188 -4.64 10.46 14.90
C ILE A 188 -6.13 10.19 14.90
N GLY A 189 -6.68 9.81 16.05
CA GLY A 189 -8.08 9.38 16.17
C GLY A 189 -8.37 8.20 15.24
N ASP A 190 -9.30 8.38 14.31
CA ASP A 190 -9.71 7.40 13.31
C ASP A 190 -8.98 7.57 11.95
N GLY A 191 -8.00 8.48 11.90
CA GLY A 191 -7.21 8.81 10.72
C GLY A 191 -5.84 8.13 10.72
N VAL A 192 -5.44 7.65 9.55
CA VAL A 192 -4.06 7.22 9.23
C VAL A 192 -3.49 8.21 8.22
N ILE A 193 -2.34 8.80 8.50
CA ILE A 193 -1.65 9.72 7.58
C ILE A 193 -0.30 9.10 7.22
N LEU A 194 -0.12 8.79 5.95
CA LEU A 194 1.14 8.33 5.37
C LEU A 194 1.94 9.57 4.96
N GLN A 195 2.72 10.11 5.90
CA GLN A 195 3.55 11.30 5.66
C GLN A 195 4.58 11.05 4.55
N LYS A 196 5.17 9.86 4.56
CA LYS A 196 6.12 9.42 3.54
C LYS A 196 6.27 7.91 3.61
N VAL A 197 6.12 7.24 2.48
CA VAL A 197 6.52 5.85 2.30
C VAL A 197 7.43 5.78 1.08
N SER A 198 8.53 5.04 1.15
CA SER A 198 9.41 4.82 -0.01
C SER A 198 10.04 3.44 0.01
N VAL A 199 10.23 2.87 -1.17
CA VAL A 199 10.84 1.56 -1.39
C VAL A 199 11.65 1.54 -2.68
N SER A 200 12.63 0.64 -2.73
CA SER A 200 13.32 0.22 -3.95
C SER A 200 12.69 -1.08 -4.47
N HIS A 201 12.22 -1.09 -5.72
CA HIS A 201 11.56 -2.26 -6.32
C HIS A 201 11.75 -2.27 -7.84
N ALA A 202 11.91 -3.46 -8.42
CA ALA A 202 12.08 -3.65 -9.86
C ALA A 202 13.18 -2.78 -10.49
N GLY A 203 14.31 -2.61 -9.78
CA GLY A 203 15.42 -1.74 -10.19
C GLY A 203 15.16 -0.23 -10.12
N GLY A 204 13.96 0.19 -9.72
CA GLY A 204 13.57 1.59 -9.57
C GLY A 204 13.12 1.94 -8.15
N LYS A 205 12.45 3.09 -8.02
CA LYS A 205 11.97 3.63 -6.74
C LYS A 205 10.48 3.93 -6.79
N LEU A 206 9.80 3.62 -5.69
CA LEU A 206 8.42 4.03 -5.46
C LEU A 206 8.38 4.91 -4.21
N SER A 207 7.60 5.99 -4.26
CA SER A 207 7.33 6.84 -3.11
C SER A 207 5.87 7.22 -3.06
N LEU A 208 5.33 7.31 -1.87
CA LEU A 208 3.90 7.43 -1.62
C LEU A 208 3.64 8.36 -0.43
N THR A 209 2.62 9.21 -0.57
CA THR A 209 1.96 9.88 0.54
C THR A 209 0.46 9.65 0.44
N GLY A 210 -0.26 9.83 1.55
CA GLY A 210 -1.69 9.62 1.53
C GLY A 210 -2.32 9.67 2.91
N ASN A 211 -3.63 9.51 2.95
CA ASN A 211 -4.37 9.44 4.18
C ASN A 211 -5.56 8.51 4.03
N ILE A 212 -5.92 7.85 5.13
CA ILE A 212 -7.10 7.00 5.25
C ILE A 212 -7.93 7.58 6.39
N ARG A 213 -9.21 7.81 6.13
CA ARG A 213 -10.20 8.21 7.15
C ARG A 213 -11.20 7.10 7.31
N GLN A 214 -11.36 6.60 8.53
CA GLN A 214 -12.35 5.58 8.80
C GLN A 214 -13.74 6.21 8.86
N MET A 215 -14.71 5.67 8.12
CA MET A 215 -16.08 6.20 8.08
C MET A 215 -17.11 5.09 8.31
N GLY A 216 -16.92 4.33 9.38
CA GLY A 216 -17.81 3.21 9.74
C GLY A 216 -17.52 1.94 8.93
N ALA A 217 -18.40 1.59 7.98
CA ALA A 217 -18.29 0.34 7.20
C ALA A 217 -17.40 0.47 5.95
N GLN A 218 -17.08 1.70 5.55
CA GLN A 218 -16.20 2.00 4.42
C GLN A 218 -15.20 3.07 4.84
N ASN A 219 -13.92 2.85 4.55
CA ASN A 219 -12.87 3.80 4.87
C ASN A 219 -12.49 4.53 3.59
N LYS A 220 -12.45 5.87 3.61
CA LYS A 220 -12.02 6.64 2.44
C LYS A 220 -10.51 6.80 2.47
N PHE A 221 -9.87 6.65 1.31
CA PHE A 221 -8.45 6.92 1.17
C PHE A 221 -8.20 7.96 0.08
N TYR A 222 -7.10 8.68 0.25
CA TYR A 222 -6.48 9.51 -0.76
C TYR A 222 -4.99 9.17 -0.82
N LEU A 223 -4.44 9.10 -2.02
CA LEU A 223 -3.12 8.53 -2.28
C LEU A 223 -2.44 9.24 -3.43
N LYS A 224 -1.24 9.75 -3.17
CA LYS A 224 -0.30 10.25 -4.16
C LYS A 224 0.89 9.33 -4.23
N SER A 225 1.23 8.84 -5.43
CA SER A 225 2.39 7.98 -5.64
C SER A 225 3.24 8.49 -6.79
N ARG A 226 4.55 8.30 -6.66
CA ARG A 226 5.53 8.48 -7.73
C ARG A 226 6.31 7.18 -7.89
N ILE A 227 6.28 6.64 -9.10
CA ILE A 227 7.03 5.47 -9.54
C ILE A 227 8.11 5.98 -10.48
N SER A 228 9.35 5.55 -10.32
CA SER A 228 10.48 6.06 -11.09
C SER A 228 11.37 4.93 -11.59
N ASN A 229 11.44 4.81 -12.91
CA ASN A 229 12.32 3.92 -13.67
C ASN A 229 12.30 2.47 -13.16
N VAL A 230 11.12 1.90 -12.97
CA VAL A 230 10.95 0.48 -12.61
C VAL A 230 10.92 -0.39 -13.88
N ASN A 231 11.53 -1.57 -13.84
CA ASN A 231 11.37 -2.57 -14.88
C ASN A 231 9.89 -2.96 -14.99
N VAL A 232 9.27 -2.71 -16.15
CA VAL A 232 7.82 -2.86 -16.31
C VAL A 232 7.36 -4.32 -16.16
N LYS A 233 8.18 -5.29 -16.58
CA LYS A 233 7.88 -6.73 -16.45
C LYS A 233 7.84 -7.14 -14.98
N GLU A 234 8.89 -6.83 -14.24
CA GLU A 234 8.97 -7.14 -12.80
C GLU A 234 7.88 -6.41 -12.02
N PHE A 235 7.60 -5.15 -12.38
CA PHE A 235 6.55 -4.36 -11.76
C PHE A 235 5.17 -4.97 -11.98
N PHE A 236 4.83 -5.35 -13.22
CA PHE A 236 3.55 -6.00 -13.51
C PHE A 236 3.42 -7.34 -12.77
N TYR A 237 4.46 -8.17 -12.77
CA TYR A 237 4.48 -9.44 -12.04
C TYR A 237 4.26 -9.25 -10.53
N ALA A 238 4.92 -8.25 -9.94
CA ALA A 238 4.83 -7.97 -8.50
C ALA A 238 3.42 -7.58 -8.04
N PHE A 239 2.64 -6.95 -8.92
CA PHE A 239 1.26 -6.55 -8.67
C PHE A 239 0.23 -7.52 -9.29
N ASP A 240 0.63 -8.76 -9.58
CA ASP A 240 -0.24 -9.79 -10.16
C ASP A 240 -0.94 -9.32 -11.44
N ASN A 241 -0.16 -8.67 -12.31
CA ASN A 241 -0.61 -8.01 -13.52
C ASN A 241 -1.76 -7.02 -13.27
N PHE A 242 -1.95 -6.47 -12.08
CA PHE A 242 -3.12 -5.64 -11.74
C PHE A 242 -4.48 -6.35 -11.96
N GLY A 243 -4.49 -7.68 -12.01
CA GLY A 243 -5.68 -8.50 -12.26
C GLY A 243 -6.13 -8.60 -13.71
N GLN A 244 -5.43 -7.98 -14.67
CA GLN A 244 -5.71 -8.14 -16.11
C GLN A 244 -5.10 -9.43 -16.67
N LYS A 245 -5.78 -9.98 -17.68
CA LYS A 245 -5.38 -11.23 -18.36
C LYS A 245 -4.90 -11.03 -19.80
N SER A 246 -5.15 -9.86 -20.38
CA SER A 246 -4.86 -9.58 -21.80
C SER A 246 -3.40 -9.21 -22.00
N ILE A 247 -2.92 -8.18 -21.30
CA ILE A 247 -1.52 -7.77 -21.29
C ILE A 247 -0.93 -8.16 -19.94
N THR A 248 0.11 -8.97 -19.97
CA THR A 248 0.79 -9.48 -18.77
C THR A 248 2.27 -9.11 -18.76
N ASP A 249 2.94 -9.34 -17.65
CA ASP A 249 4.38 -9.20 -17.48
C ASP A 249 5.19 -9.94 -18.57
N LYS A 250 4.67 -11.05 -19.09
CA LYS A 250 5.30 -11.82 -20.18
C LYS A 250 5.30 -11.06 -21.52
N ASN A 251 4.38 -10.13 -21.70
CA ASN A 251 4.24 -9.34 -22.91
C ASN A 251 5.01 -8.02 -22.87
N LEU A 252 5.66 -7.69 -21.75
CA LEU A 252 6.17 -6.34 -21.54
C LEU A 252 7.68 -6.31 -21.35
N ARG A 253 8.31 -5.31 -21.94
CA ARG A 253 9.72 -4.95 -21.73
C ARG A 253 9.83 -3.43 -21.69
N GLY A 254 10.79 -2.92 -20.91
CA GLY A 254 11.07 -1.49 -20.79
C GLY A 254 11.04 -0.99 -19.35
N TYR A 255 11.06 0.34 -19.20
CA TYR A 255 11.09 1.02 -17.90
C TYR A 255 9.90 1.96 -17.75
N LEU A 256 9.18 1.83 -16.65
CA LEU A 256 8.01 2.64 -16.30
C LEU A 256 8.38 3.72 -15.27
N SER A 257 7.91 4.93 -15.52
CA SER A 257 7.76 5.99 -14.52
C SER A 257 6.31 6.45 -14.52
N SER A 258 5.77 6.81 -13.37
CA SER A 258 4.38 7.24 -13.27
C SER A 258 4.14 8.13 -12.05
N THR A 259 3.18 9.05 -12.19
CA THR A 259 2.57 9.78 -11.08
C THR A 259 1.11 9.38 -10.98
N VAL A 260 0.69 9.00 -9.78
CA VAL A 260 -0.66 8.54 -9.46
C VAL A 260 -1.24 9.49 -8.42
N ASP A 261 -2.43 10.01 -8.66
CA ASP A 261 -3.20 10.82 -7.71
C ASP A 261 -4.63 10.28 -7.69
N VAL A 262 -4.95 9.48 -6.69
CA VAL A 262 -6.22 8.74 -6.61
C VAL A 262 -6.86 8.82 -5.24
N ASN A 263 -8.18 8.77 -5.22
CA ASN A 263 -8.99 8.53 -4.05
C ASN A 263 -9.88 7.30 -4.27
N GLY A 264 -10.40 6.74 -3.18
CA GLY A 264 -11.36 5.65 -3.24
C GLY A 264 -11.77 5.19 -1.85
N SER A 265 -12.35 3.99 -1.80
CA SER A 265 -12.84 3.36 -0.58
C SER A 265 -12.18 2.00 -0.35
N LEU A 266 -11.93 1.69 0.92
CA LEU A 266 -11.51 0.39 1.44
C LEU A 266 -12.66 -0.20 2.25
N ASN A 267 -12.81 -1.52 2.24
CA ASN A 267 -13.65 -2.20 3.22
C ASN A 267 -12.94 -2.31 4.58
N ASN A 268 -13.66 -2.79 5.61
CA ASN A 268 -13.10 -2.97 6.96
C ASN A 268 -11.97 -4.01 7.04
N ALA A 269 -11.79 -4.84 6.01
CA ALA A 269 -10.66 -5.76 5.89
C ALA A 269 -9.44 -5.13 5.19
N GLY A 270 -9.49 -3.85 4.83
CA GLY A 270 -8.42 -3.14 4.13
C GLY A 270 -8.32 -3.44 2.64
N SER A 271 -9.33 -4.09 2.05
CA SER A 271 -9.38 -4.36 0.61
C SER A 271 -9.98 -3.17 -0.15
N VAL A 272 -9.35 -2.79 -1.26
CA VAL A 272 -9.83 -1.70 -2.13
C VAL A 272 -11.14 -2.10 -2.79
N LEU A 273 -12.13 -1.22 -2.73
CA LEU A 273 -13.36 -1.33 -3.50
C LEU A 273 -13.08 -0.80 -4.91
N SER A 274 -12.68 -1.65 -5.86
CA SER A 274 -12.14 -1.22 -7.17
C SER A 274 -13.02 -0.21 -7.91
N ARG A 275 -14.35 -0.34 -7.87
CA ARG A 275 -15.29 0.57 -8.53
C ARG A 275 -15.41 1.96 -7.86
N SER A 276 -14.79 2.15 -6.70
CA SER A 276 -14.78 3.44 -6.00
C SER A 276 -13.59 4.34 -6.37
N ILE A 277 -12.60 3.79 -7.08
CA ILE A 277 -11.35 4.50 -7.38
C ILE A 277 -11.64 5.63 -8.37
N LYS A 278 -11.19 6.84 -8.04
CA LYS A 278 -11.21 8.00 -8.92
C LYS A 278 -9.87 8.71 -8.90
N GLY A 279 -9.40 9.20 -10.04
CA GLY A 279 -8.18 9.99 -10.06
C GLY A 279 -7.45 9.97 -11.39
N ILE A 280 -6.19 10.38 -11.36
CA ILE A 280 -5.36 10.54 -12.56
C ILE A 280 -4.09 9.70 -12.41
N VAL A 281 -3.73 9.02 -13.49
CA VAL A 281 -2.47 8.30 -13.65
C VAL A 281 -1.78 8.83 -14.88
N ALA A 282 -0.67 9.55 -14.71
CA ALA A 282 0.22 9.90 -15.81
C ALA A 282 1.40 8.93 -15.81
N PHE A 283 1.80 8.44 -16.97
CA PHE A 283 2.89 7.49 -17.11
C PHE A 283 3.79 7.83 -18.29
N ASN A 284 5.04 7.40 -18.16
CA ASN A 284 6.06 7.40 -19.20
C ASN A 284 6.68 6.00 -19.23
N LEU A 285 6.70 5.39 -20.40
CA LEU A 285 7.39 4.13 -20.67
C LEU A 285 8.56 4.41 -21.60
N ARG A 286 9.77 3.98 -21.22
CA ARG A 286 10.99 4.11 -22.03
C ARG A 286 11.50 2.75 -22.47
N ASN A 287 12.08 2.69 -23.66
CA ASN A 287 12.60 1.47 -24.27
C ASN A 287 11.57 0.34 -24.18
N ALA A 288 10.32 0.70 -24.48
CA ALA A 288 9.18 -0.16 -24.30
C ALA A 288 9.08 -1.16 -25.45
N ALA A 289 8.66 -2.38 -25.15
CA ALA A 289 8.21 -3.31 -26.17
C ALA A 289 6.99 -4.08 -25.69
N LEU A 290 6.05 -4.26 -26.61
CA LEU A 290 4.95 -5.21 -26.49
C LEU A 290 5.33 -6.47 -27.28
N LEU A 291 5.49 -7.56 -26.55
CA LEU A 291 6.00 -8.84 -27.03
C LEU A 291 4.87 -9.85 -27.13
N ASN A 292 4.80 -10.55 -28.27
CA ASN A 292 3.93 -11.70 -28.49
C ASN A 292 2.46 -11.45 -28.09
N PHE A 293 1.93 -10.27 -28.40
CA PHE A 293 0.55 -9.93 -28.07
C PHE A 293 -0.38 -10.42 -29.18
N GLU A 294 -0.89 -11.64 -28.98
CA GLU A 294 -1.68 -12.40 -29.96
C GLU A 294 -2.77 -11.58 -30.68
N PRO A 295 -3.57 -10.71 -30.01
CA PRO A 295 -4.57 -9.91 -30.71
C PRO A 295 -3.99 -9.00 -31.81
N LEU A 296 -2.84 -8.35 -31.55
CA LEU A 296 -2.19 -7.50 -32.54
C LEU A 296 -1.43 -8.30 -33.60
N GLU A 297 -0.88 -9.47 -33.25
CA GLU A 297 -0.26 -10.34 -34.26
C GLU A 297 -1.28 -10.85 -35.29
N LYS A 298 -2.46 -11.29 -34.84
CA LYS A 298 -3.53 -11.74 -35.73
C LYS A 298 -4.04 -10.62 -36.63
N ALA A 299 -4.31 -9.44 -36.06
CA ALA A 299 -4.74 -8.27 -36.82
C ALA A 299 -3.65 -7.79 -37.79
N GLY A 300 -2.40 -7.80 -37.34
CA GLY A 300 -1.23 -7.41 -38.13
C GLY A 300 -0.99 -8.32 -39.32
N LYS A 301 -1.07 -9.65 -39.16
CA LYS A 301 -0.95 -10.60 -40.29
C LYS A 301 -1.99 -10.35 -41.37
N PHE A 302 -3.21 -9.94 -40.99
CA PHE A 302 -4.28 -9.67 -41.93
C PHE A 302 -4.12 -8.31 -42.65
N ALA A 303 -3.78 -7.25 -41.92
CA ALA A 303 -3.74 -5.88 -42.47
C ALA A 303 -2.35 -5.43 -42.97
N PHE A 304 -1.27 -6.08 -42.50
CA PHE A 304 0.12 -5.61 -42.65
C PHE A 304 1.11 -6.79 -42.69
N ALA A 305 0.95 -7.71 -43.65
CA ALA A 305 1.69 -8.98 -43.73
C ALA A 305 3.23 -8.87 -43.63
N ASN A 306 3.81 -7.74 -44.04
CA ASN A 306 5.27 -7.53 -44.06
C ASN A 306 5.83 -6.86 -42.79
N ARG A 307 5.06 -6.74 -41.69
CA ARG A 307 5.52 -6.11 -40.45
C ARG A 307 5.60 -7.10 -39.30
N ASN A 308 6.60 -6.95 -38.44
CA ASN A 308 6.81 -7.85 -37.31
C ASN A 308 6.03 -7.44 -36.05
N PHE A 309 4.81 -7.95 -35.90
CA PHE A 309 3.94 -7.69 -34.74
C PHE A 309 4.31 -8.50 -33.47
N SER A 310 5.27 -9.41 -33.54
CA SER A 310 5.72 -10.17 -32.37
C SER A 310 6.64 -9.37 -31.43
N ASP A 311 7.28 -8.31 -31.94
CA ASP A 311 8.12 -7.39 -31.16
C ASP A 311 7.83 -5.94 -31.58
N ILE A 312 6.83 -5.34 -30.94
CA ILE A 312 6.40 -3.96 -31.17
C ILE A 312 7.19 -3.04 -30.24
N ARG A 313 8.20 -2.36 -30.77
CA ARG A 313 9.12 -1.52 -29.99
C ARG A 313 8.70 -0.05 -30.04
N MET A 314 8.78 0.62 -28.90
CA MET A 314 8.49 2.05 -28.73
C MET A 314 9.63 2.68 -27.94
N GLN A 315 10.23 3.76 -28.47
CA GLN A 315 11.30 4.45 -27.74
C GLN A 315 10.75 5.10 -26.46
N ASN A 316 9.67 5.86 -26.61
CA ASN A 316 8.91 6.46 -25.51
C ASN A 316 7.42 6.28 -25.77
N LEU A 317 6.65 6.05 -24.70
CA LEU A 317 5.20 6.10 -24.70
C LEU A 317 4.73 6.85 -23.46
N ASP A 318 4.14 8.01 -23.68
CA ASP A 318 3.60 8.89 -22.66
C ASP A 318 2.08 8.88 -22.72
N GLY A 319 1.43 8.84 -21.57
CA GLY A 319 -0.02 8.86 -21.53
C GLY A 319 -0.57 9.27 -20.18
N THR A 320 -1.83 9.69 -20.21
CA THR A 320 -2.60 10.03 -19.02
C THR A 320 -3.92 9.27 -19.04
N PHE A 321 -4.22 8.61 -17.94
CA PHE A 321 -5.49 7.94 -17.68
C PHE A 321 -6.26 8.69 -16.61
N ASN A 322 -7.54 8.92 -16.86
CA ASN A 322 -8.50 9.39 -15.87
C ASN A 322 -9.35 8.21 -15.41
N ILE A 323 -9.18 7.78 -14.17
CA ILE A 323 -9.90 6.65 -13.58
C ILE A 323 -11.19 7.18 -12.96
N ASN A 324 -12.32 6.57 -13.30
CA ASN A 324 -13.60 6.82 -12.68
C ASN A 324 -14.36 5.49 -12.53
N GLY A 325 -14.05 4.77 -11.44
CA GLY A 325 -14.61 3.46 -11.14
C GLY A 325 -14.20 2.42 -12.17
N ASP A 326 -15.17 1.91 -12.92
CA ASP A 326 -14.95 0.94 -14.00
C ASP A 326 -14.60 1.58 -15.35
N LYS A 327 -14.63 2.92 -15.46
CA LYS A 327 -14.28 3.64 -16.68
C LYS A 327 -12.88 4.24 -16.56
N ILE A 328 -12.06 3.98 -17.57
CA ILE A 328 -10.71 4.50 -17.72
C ILE A 328 -10.70 5.41 -18.95
N GLY A 329 -10.76 6.72 -18.70
CA GLY A 329 -10.60 7.74 -19.72
C GLY A 329 -9.15 7.80 -20.20
N ILE A 330 -8.95 7.59 -21.49
CA ILE A 330 -7.67 7.69 -22.18
C ILE A 330 -7.57 9.10 -22.74
N SER A 331 -6.73 9.94 -22.13
CA SER A 331 -6.40 11.24 -22.71
C SER A 331 -5.70 11.05 -24.07
N PRO A 332 -5.83 12.00 -25.01
CA PRO A 332 -5.13 11.93 -26.28
C PRO A 332 -3.65 11.62 -26.11
N MET A 333 -3.22 10.50 -26.67
CA MET A 333 -1.82 10.09 -26.67
C MET A 333 -1.41 9.53 -28.03
N GLN A 334 -0.12 9.62 -28.31
CA GLN A 334 0.48 9.18 -29.55
C GLN A 334 1.33 7.95 -29.29
N ILE A 335 1.09 6.89 -30.06
CA ILE A 335 1.91 5.70 -30.07
C ILE A 335 2.75 5.75 -31.34
N ASN A 336 4.07 5.75 -31.18
CA ASN A 336 5.03 5.65 -32.26
C ASN A 336 5.84 4.37 -32.05
N SER A 337 5.66 3.39 -32.93
CA SER A 337 6.28 2.07 -32.77
C SER A 337 7.02 1.62 -34.03
N SER A 338 7.80 0.55 -33.90
CA SER A 338 8.48 -0.10 -35.02
C SER A 338 7.54 -0.60 -36.12
N VAL A 339 6.26 -0.88 -35.81
CA VAL A 339 5.32 -1.45 -36.79
C VAL A 339 4.22 -0.50 -37.22
N MET A 340 3.83 0.46 -36.39
CA MET A 340 2.78 1.43 -36.72
C MET A 340 2.84 2.69 -35.85
N ASN A 341 2.32 3.77 -36.39
CA ASN A 341 1.94 4.94 -35.61
C ASN A 341 0.43 4.90 -35.35
N MET A 342 -0.02 5.42 -34.21
CA MET A 342 -1.43 5.46 -33.83
C MET A 342 -1.70 6.66 -32.91
N ASP A 343 -2.79 7.40 -33.15
CA ASP A 343 -3.37 8.31 -32.16
C ASP A 343 -4.54 7.61 -31.47
N ILE A 344 -4.59 7.68 -30.13
CA ILE A 344 -5.64 7.05 -29.33
C ILE A 344 -6.21 8.03 -28.31
N LYS A 345 -7.53 8.01 -28.13
CA LYS A 345 -8.26 8.68 -27.05
C LYS A 345 -9.61 8.00 -26.83
N GLY A 346 -10.24 8.22 -25.68
CA GLY A 346 -11.61 7.76 -25.43
C GLY A 346 -11.78 7.16 -24.05
N ILE A 347 -12.66 6.16 -23.93
CA ILE A 347 -13.01 5.50 -22.66
C ILE A 347 -12.87 4.00 -22.84
N TYR A 348 -12.05 3.36 -22.02
CA TYR A 348 -12.04 1.93 -21.84
C TYR A 348 -12.90 1.57 -20.61
N SER A 349 -13.84 0.64 -20.75
CA SER A 349 -14.67 0.17 -19.64
C SER A 349 -14.27 -1.23 -19.20
N LEU A 350 -14.16 -1.47 -17.90
CA LEU A 350 -14.04 -2.81 -17.31
C LEU A 350 -15.38 -3.57 -17.32
N GLY A 351 -16.48 -2.88 -17.65
CA GLY A 351 -17.82 -3.44 -17.86
C GLY A 351 -18.33 -3.12 -19.26
N ALA A 352 -19.34 -2.26 -19.34
CA ALA A 352 -19.90 -1.75 -20.60
C ALA A 352 -19.62 -0.24 -20.76
N GLY A 353 -19.67 0.25 -21.99
CA GLY A 353 -19.40 1.63 -22.37
C GLY A 353 -17.98 1.89 -22.84
N THR A 354 -17.31 0.90 -23.46
CA THR A 354 -16.04 1.13 -24.15
C THR A 354 -16.30 1.93 -25.43
N GLU A 355 -15.60 3.04 -25.59
CA GLU A 355 -15.57 3.85 -26.80
C GLU A 355 -14.19 4.49 -26.95
N ILE A 356 -13.35 3.87 -27.78
CA ILE A 356 -11.98 4.31 -28.03
C ILE A 356 -11.86 4.70 -29.50
N GLU A 357 -11.43 5.93 -29.75
CA GLU A 357 -11.08 6.41 -31.08
C GLU A 357 -9.62 6.07 -31.38
N LEU A 358 -9.39 5.51 -32.57
CA LEU A 358 -8.08 5.08 -33.05
C LEU A 358 -7.87 5.66 -34.45
N ASP A 359 -6.86 6.52 -34.61
CA ASP A 359 -6.43 7.00 -35.92
C ASP A 359 -5.11 6.32 -36.29
N ILE A 360 -5.12 5.49 -37.34
CA ILE A 360 -3.99 4.63 -37.73
C ILE A 360 -3.55 4.95 -39.17
N PRO A 361 -2.45 5.69 -39.38
CA PRO A 361 -1.85 5.83 -40.70
C PRO A 361 -1.37 4.49 -41.25
N LEU A 362 -1.74 4.17 -42.50
CA LEU A 362 -1.26 2.96 -43.19
C LEU A 362 0.21 3.04 -43.61
N ARG A 363 0.79 4.25 -43.62
CA ARG A 363 2.20 4.47 -43.93
C ARG A 363 3.11 3.62 -43.02
N ASN A 364 4.12 2.97 -43.59
CA ASN A 364 5.10 2.21 -42.81
C ASN A 364 6.08 3.18 -42.10
N PRO A 365 6.18 3.16 -40.75
CA PRO A 365 7.12 4.00 -40.01
C PRO A 365 8.59 3.80 -40.39
N GLU A 366 8.98 2.62 -40.89
CA GLU A 366 10.38 2.36 -41.31
C GLU A 366 10.85 3.27 -42.45
N LYS A 367 9.93 3.73 -43.30
CA LYS A 367 10.26 4.69 -44.37
C LYS A 367 10.69 6.06 -43.85
N ASP A 368 10.46 6.33 -42.56
CA ASP A 368 10.75 7.60 -41.91
C ASP A 368 11.99 7.48 -41.00
N ALA A 369 12.71 6.35 -41.00
CA ALA A 369 13.83 6.09 -40.10
C ALA A 369 14.98 7.13 -40.20
N GLY A 370 15.25 7.63 -41.41
CA GLY A 370 16.29 8.63 -41.68
C GLY A 370 15.86 10.09 -41.48
N LEU A 371 14.59 10.35 -41.12
CA LEU A 371 14.08 11.70 -40.89
C LEU A 371 14.44 12.20 -39.48
N THR A 372 14.54 13.52 -39.32
CA THR A 372 14.64 14.16 -38.00
C THR A 372 13.34 13.96 -37.21
N GLU A 373 13.39 14.13 -35.88
CA GLU A 373 12.20 13.99 -35.03
C GLU A 373 11.06 14.94 -35.42
N ASN A 374 11.38 16.15 -35.88
CA ASN A 374 10.37 17.11 -36.34
C ASN A 374 9.73 16.67 -37.66
N GLU A 375 10.51 16.15 -38.60
CA GLU A 375 10.01 15.63 -39.87
C GLU A 375 9.15 14.37 -39.66
N LYS A 376 9.57 13.47 -38.77
CA LYS A 376 8.78 12.28 -38.38
C LYS A 376 7.41 12.67 -37.82
N LYS A 377 7.36 13.70 -36.96
CA LYS A 377 6.08 14.21 -36.42
C LYS A 377 5.16 14.74 -37.52
N GLN A 378 5.71 15.43 -38.52
CA GLN A 378 4.94 15.99 -39.63
C GLN A 378 4.52 14.93 -40.67
N SER A 379 5.32 13.89 -40.89
CA SER A 379 5.04 12.81 -41.85
C SER A 379 4.08 11.76 -41.32
N ARG A 380 3.95 11.67 -40.00
CA ARG A 380 3.22 10.60 -39.29
C ARG A 380 1.81 10.35 -39.80
N MET A 381 1.04 11.41 -40.05
CA MET A 381 -0.36 11.32 -40.51
C MET A 381 -0.50 11.55 -42.02
N LYS A 382 0.59 11.48 -42.80
CA LYS A 382 0.53 11.60 -44.27
C LYS A 382 0.10 10.29 -44.91
N GLY A 383 -0.74 10.40 -45.94
CA GLY A 383 -1.31 9.26 -46.68
C GLY A 383 -2.63 8.80 -46.07
N ILE A 384 -3.05 7.57 -46.40
CA ILE A 384 -4.32 7.02 -45.96
C ILE A 384 -4.29 6.80 -44.44
N VAL A 385 -5.22 7.44 -43.73
CA VAL A 385 -5.45 7.26 -42.30
C VAL A 385 -6.75 6.49 -42.09
N LEU A 386 -6.65 5.35 -41.39
CA LEU A 386 -7.83 4.62 -40.95
C LEU A 386 -8.38 5.26 -39.68
N HIS A 387 -9.64 5.67 -39.72
CA HIS A 387 -10.37 6.17 -38.56
C HIS A 387 -11.24 5.04 -38.01
N LEU A 388 -10.85 4.48 -36.87
CA LEU A 388 -11.51 3.32 -36.26
C LEU A 388 -12.09 3.70 -34.89
N LYS A 389 -13.12 2.94 -34.49
CA LYS A 389 -13.66 2.93 -33.13
C LYS A 389 -13.58 1.52 -32.55
N ALA A 390 -12.98 1.41 -31.38
CA ALA A 390 -13.07 0.23 -30.53
C ALA A 390 -14.25 0.42 -29.57
N VAL A 391 -15.25 -0.45 -29.68
CA VAL A 391 -16.49 -0.42 -28.87
C VAL A 391 -16.70 -1.76 -28.17
N ASP A 392 -17.69 -1.83 -27.28
CA ASP A 392 -18.07 -3.10 -26.66
C ASP A 392 -18.41 -4.17 -27.71
N GLY A 393 -17.91 -5.38 -27.46
CA GLY A 393 -18.24 -6.61 -28.16
C GLY A 393 -18.94 -7.61 -27.24
N GLU A 394 -19.24 -8.78 -27.79
CA GLU A 394 -19.88 -9.85 -27.02
C GLU A 394 -18.95 -10.39 -25.91
N ASN A 395 -19.53 -10.71 -24.75
CA ASN A 395 -18.84 -11.32 -23.61
C ASN A 395 -17.64 -10.51 -23.07
N GLY A 396 -17.72 -9.18 -23.10
CA GLY A 396 -16.69 -8.29 -22.55
C GLY A 396 -15.43 -8.15 -23.42
N LYS A 397 -15.46 -8.65 -24.66
CA LYS A 397 -14.40 -8.40 -25.66
C LYS A 397 -14.60 -7.03 -26.30
N VAL A 398 -13.54 -6.44 -26.86
CA VAL A 398 -13.62 -5.18 -27.64
C VAL A 398 -13.79 -5.51 -29.12
N LYS A 399 -14.74 -4.85 -29.80
CA LYS A 399 -14.97 -4.95 -31.25
C LYS A 399 -14.52 -3.67 -31.94
N ILE A 400 -13.76 -3.81 -33.03
CA ILE A 400 -13.30 -2.68 -33.85
C ILE A 400 -14.27 -2.46 -35.01
N ARG A 401 -14.66 -1.21 -35.27
CA ARG A 401 -15.52 -0.81 -36.40
C ARG A 401 -14.97 0.47 -37.04
N TRP A 402 -15.38 0.74 -38.28
CA TRP A 402 -15.06 2.00 -38.95
C TRP A 402 -15.73 3.19 -38.26
N ASN A 403 -15.02 4.30 -38.11
CA ASN A 403 -15.56 5.54 -37.55
C ASN A 403 -16.18 6.42 -38.66
N GLY A 404 -17.42 6.10 -39.04
CA GLY A 404 -18.13 6.78 -40.15
C GLY A 404 -18.33 8.30 -39.98
N GLY A 405 -18.11 8.87 -38.78
CA GLY A 405 -18.19 10.32 -38.53
C GLY A 405 -16.99 11.13 -39.02
N ARG A 406 -15.90 10.48 -39.44
CA ARG A 406 -14.73 11.12 -40.06
C ARG A 406 -14.49 10.47 -41.42
N LYS A 407 -14.66 11.21 -42.51
CA LYS A 407 -14.33 10.72 -43.86
C LYS A 407 -12.83 10.42 -43.91
N ALA A 408 -12.45 9.25 -44.43
CA ALA A 408 -11.08 8.97 -44.83
C ALA A 408 -10.64 10.08 -45.82
N LYS A 409 -9.54 10.74 -45.53
CA LYS A 409 -8.87 11.66 -46.46
C LYS A 409 -7.62 11.00 -47.01
#